data_AF-A0A929AU47-F1
#
_entry.id   AF-A0A929AU47-F1
#
_cell.length_a   1.000
_cell.length_b   1.000
_cell.length_c   1.000
_cell.angle_alpha   90.00
_cell.angle_beta   90.00
_cell.angle_gamma   90.00
#
_symmetry.space_group_name_H-M   'P 1'
#
loop_
_entity.id
_entity.type
_entity.pdbx_description
1 polymer ?
#
loop_
_entity_poly.entity_id
_entity_poly.type
_entity_poly.pdbx_seq_one_letter_code
_entity_poly.pdbx_strand_id
1 'polypeptide(L)'
;MSLERSLLKLAAVAKALSMETCTAPRCNKPVSKPGYKFCYDCWKANNAKPRPKPQPQPSSTSGLLSATKISDKIALHNHNIHRNNINRILAELGLLSKQEKGWIATRRGLAFGAVEKTHSQTGIPYVLWPESILDNSVFLTAIQSFNGDNLEVSSSETNQERGFREKFRNDAKLRTTDGHWVRSR
;
A
#
# COMPACT_ATOMS: atom_id res chain seq x y z
N MET A 1 27.55 20.29 45.55
CA MET A 1 26.91 20.28 44.22
C MET A 1 27.76 20.86 43.07
N SER A 2 28.82 21.66 43.34
CA SER A 2 29.64 22.26 42.27
C SER A 2 30.66 21.28 41.64
N LEU A 3 31.25 20.40 42.45
CA LEU A 3 32.31 19.48 42.01
C LEU A 3 31.82 18.34 41.10
N GLU A 4 30.62 17.80 41.34
CA GLU A 4 30.05 16.74 40.49
C GLU A 4 29.69 17.24 39.08
N ARG A 5 29.21 18.48 38.96
CA ARG A 5 28.96 19.12 37.65
C ARG A 5 30.24 19.34 36.86
N SER A 6 31.35 19.64 37.56
CA SER A 6 32.67 19.78 36.95
C SER A 6 33.24 18.44 36.47
N LEU A 7 33.05 17.37 37.25
CA LEU A 7 33.45 16.00 36.86
C LEU A 7 32.64 15.47 35.66
N LEU A 8 31.34 15.74 35.60
CA LEU A 8 30.50 15.41 34.45
C LEU A 8 30.93 16.16 33.17
N LYS A 9 31.35 17.43 33.29
CA LYS A 9 31.92 18.20 32.17
C LYS A 9 33.25 17.63 31.70
N LEU A 10 34.14 17.22 32.62
CA LEU A 10 35.41 16.56 32.29
C LEU A 10 35.20 15.19 31.62
N ALA A 11 34.24 14.40 32.10
CA ALA A 11 33.90 13.11 31.48
C ALA A 11 33.31 13.27 30.07
N ALA A 12 32.50 14.30 29.83
CA ALA A 12 31.99 14.62 28.49
C ALA A 12 33.10 15.07 27.52
N VAL A 13 34.09 15.83 28.02
CA VAL A 13 35.28 16.23 27.25
C VAL A 13 36.16 15.03 26.92
N ALA A 14 36.39 14.11 27.87
CA ALA A 14 37.17 12.89 27.64
C ALA A 14 36.48 11.92 26.64
N LYS A 15 35.14 11.86 26.64
CA LYS A 15 34.36 11.03 25.71
C LYS A 15 34.35 11.57 24.26
N ALA A 16 34.69 12.85 24.07
CA ALA A 16 34.87 13.44 22.75
C ALA A 16 36.25 13.13 22.12
N LEU A 17 37.22 12.67 22.90
CA LEU A 17 38.59 12.38 22.47
C LEU A 17 38.80 10.97 21.89
N SER A 18 37.76 10.13 21.82
CA SER A 18 37.87 8.73 21.36
C SER A 18 36.94 8.37 20.19
N MET A 19 36.60 9.32 19.32
CA MET A 19 35.82 9.02 18.11
C MET A 19 36.76 8.82 16.92
N GLU A 20 36.78 7.60 16.38
CA GLU A 20 37.51 7.27 15.15
C GLU A 20 37.02 8.14 13.98
N THR A 21 37.93 8.53 13.09
CA THR A 21 37.65 9.40 11.94
C THR A 21 37.36 8.58 10.68
N CYS A 22 36.57 9.17 9.77
CA CYS A 22 36.20 8.54 8.50
C CYS A 22 37.43 8.23 7.62
N THR A 23 37.49 7.02 7.04
CA THR A 23 38.58 6.59 6.15
C THR A 23 38.42 7.08 4.68
N ALA A 24 37.39 7.86 4.35
CA ALA A 24 37.16 8.30 2.97
C ALA A 24 38.14 9.41 2.53
N PRO A 25 38.59 9.42 1.26
CA PRO A 25 39.48 10.46 0.75
C PRO A 25 38.83 11.85 0.91
N ARG A 26 39.57 12.80 1.49
CA ARG A 26 39.12 14.18 1.78
C ARG A 26 37.96 14.29 2.80
N CYS A 27 37.68 13.27 3.61
CA CYS A 27 36.71 13.34 4.70
C CYS A 27 37.40 13.18 6.07
N ASN A 28 37.19 14.12 6.99
CA ASN A 28 37.71 14.05 8.36
C ASN A 28 36.60 14.14 9.42
N LYS A 29 35.39 13.69 9.06
CA LYS A 29 34.23 13.66 9.97
C LYS A 29 34.35 12.47 10.94
N PRO A 30 33.86 12.60 12.20
CA PRO A 30 33.83 11.49 13.13
C PRO A 30 32.84 10.41 12.66
N VAL A 31 33.15 9.16 12.96
CA VAL A 31 32.29 8.03 12.67
C VAL A 31 31.16 7.98 13.71
N SER A 32 29.93 7.65 13.27
CA SER A 32 28.74 7.68 14.12
C SER A 32 28.73 6.62 15.23
N LYS A 33 29.50 5.54 15.09
CA LYS A 33 29.64 4.44 16.05
C LYS A 33 31.07 3.90 16.02
N PRO A 34 31.66 3.54 17.18
CA PRO A 34 32.98 2.92 17.23
C PRO A 34 32.98 1.59 16.44
N GLY A 35 34.03 1.35 15.64
CA GLY A 35 34.17 0.15 14.80
C GLY A 35 33.62 0.24 13.37
N TYR A 36 33.11 1.40 12.93
CA TYR A 36 32.67 1.62 11.55
C TYR A 36 33.73 2.38 10.72
N LYS A 37 33.90 2.01 9.44
CA LYS A 37 34.97 2.58 8.58
C LYS A 37 34.64 3.96 7.98
N PHE A 38 33.37 4.29 7.84
CA PHE A 38 32.91 5.50 7.15
C PHE A 38 31.95 6.30 8.02
N CYS A 39 31.96 7.62 7.88
CA CYS A 39 30.91 8.48 8.43
C CYS A 39 29.56 8.21 7.72
N TYR A 40 28.47 8.70 8.30
CA TYR A 40 27.11 8.47 7.79
C TYR A 40 26.93 8.93 6.32
N ASP A 41 27.52 10.05 5.93
CA ASP A 41 27.42 10.59 4.57
C ASP A 41 28.17 9.73 3.55
N CYS A 42 29.41 9.33 3.87
CA CYS A 42 30.23 8.47 3.00
C CYS A 42 29.69 7.05 2.92
N TRP A 43 29.17 6.50 4.02
CA TRP A 43 28.49 5.21 4.02
C TRP A 43 27.24 5.24 3.14
N LYS A 44 26.45 6.32 3.21
CA LYS A 44 25.25 6.51 2.38
C LYS A 44 25.61 6.64 0.90
N ALA A 45 26.68 7.33 0.55
CA ALA A 45 27.14 7.41 -0.83
C ALA A 45 27.59 6.05 -1.39
N ASN A 46 28.32 5.26 -0.58
CA ASN A 46 28.83 3.95 -0.98
C ASN A 46 27.76 2.84 -1.00
N ASN A 47 26.77 2.91 -0.11
CA ASN A 47 25.72 1.89 0.02
C ASN A 47 24.35 2.33 -0.50
N ALA A 48 24.24 3.52 -1.09
CA ALA A 48 23.05 3.89 -1.83
C ALA A 48 22.87 2.87 -2.96
N LYS A 49 21.93 1.93 -2.78
CA LYS A 49 21.38 1.21 -3.93
C LYS A 49 20.98 2.29 -4.94
N PRO A 50 21.42 2.22 -6.20
CA PRO A 50 20.90 3.13 -7.20
C PRO A 50 19.39 3.04 -7.07
N ARG A 51 18.71 4.17 -6.80
CA ARG A 51 17.25 4.18 -6.87
C ARG A 51 16.95 3.57 -8.23
N PRO A 52 16.07 2.56 -8.34
CA PRO A 52 15.66 2.11 -9.65
C PRO A 52 15.21 3.37 -10.38
N LYS A 53 15.96 3.77 -11.41
CA LYS A 53 15.54 4.87 -12.27
C LYS A 53 14.14 4.47 -12.70
N PRO A 54 13.13 5.36 -12.64
CA PRO A 54 11.84 5.08 -13.23
C PRO A 54 12.14 4.55 -14.64
N GLN A 55 11.93 3.26 -14.86
CA GLN A 55 12.17 2.68 -16.16
C GLN A 55 11.20 3.42 -17.08
N PRO A 56 11.67 4.06 -18.17
CA PRO A 56 10.78 4.52 -19.21
C PRO A 56 10.00 3.29 -19.66
N GLN A 57 8.73 3.21 -19.28
CA GLN A 57 7.82 2.18 -19.75
C GLN A 57 7.83 2.25 -21.29
N PRO A 58 7.91 1.11 -22.00
CA PRO A 58 8.08 1.09 -23.45
C PRO A 58 6.99 1.94 -24.12
N SER A 59 7.42 2.96 -24.86
CA SER A 59 6.56 3.90 -25.59
C SER A 59 5.97 3.29 -26.86
N SER A 60 5.47 2.06 -26.78
CA SER A 60 4.68 1.46 -27.86
C SER A 60 3.25 1.97 -27.74
N THR A 61 2.90 2.93 -28.60
CA THR A 61 1.58 3.55 -28.77
C THR A 61 0.47 2.59 -29.23
N SER A 62 0.72 1.27 -29.26
CA SER A 62 -0.25 0.25 -29.65
C SER A 62 -1.11 -0.16 -28.44
N GLY A 63 -2.35 0.33 -28.40
CA GLY A 63 -3.42 -0.28 -27.59
C GLY A 63 -3.77 0.41 -26.27
N LEU A 64 -3.97 1.73 -26.26
CA LEU A 64 -4.55 2.41 -25.10
C LEU A 64 -6.01 1.98 -24.85
N LEU A 65 -6.29 1.54 -23.63
CA LEU A 65 -7.58 1.06 -23.16
C LEU A 65 -8.23 2.10 -22.24
N SER A 66 -9.53 2.31 -22.40
CA SER A 66 -10.33 3.06 -21.44
C SER A 66 -10.76 2.15 -20.28
N ALA A 67 -11.17 2.73 -19.15
CA ALA A 67 -11.69 1.97 -18.00
C ALA A 67 -12.79 0.96 -18.39
N THR A 68 -13.64 1.34 -19.33
CA THR A 68 -14.64 0.47 -19.94
C THR A 68 -14.04 -0.72 -20.68
N LYS A 69 -13.05 -0.50 -21.55
CA LYS A 69 -12.40 -1.61 -22.27
C LYS A 69 -11.63 -2.53 -21.31
N ILE A 70 -11.07 -1.95 -20.25
CA ILE A 70 -10.41 -2.70 -19.18
C ILE A 70 -11.42 -3.61 -18.48
N SER A 71 -12.61 -3.11 -18.10
CA SER A 71 -13.64 -3.96 -17.49
C SER A 71 -14.05 -5.11 -18.40
N ASP A 72 -14.22 -4.84 -19.70
CA ASP A 72 -14.67 -5.86 -20.65
C ASP A 72 -13.61 -6.95 -20.83
N LYS A 73 -12.32 -6.59 -20.89
CA LYS A 73 -11.22 -7.57 -20.94
C LYS A 73 -11.14 -8.41 -19.66
N ILE A 74 -11.30 -7.79 -18.50
CA ILE A 74 -11.20 -8.49 -17.21
C ILE A 74 -12.38 -9.46 -16.99
N ALA A 75 -13.58 -9.08 -17.47
CA ALA A 75 -14.74 -9.96 -17.45
C ALA A 75 -14.50 -11.28 -18.21
N LEU A 76 -13.74 -11.25 -19.32
CA LEU A 76 -13.34 -12.45 -20.06
C LEU A 76 -12.40 -13.36 -19.25
N HIS A 77 -11.61 -12.79 -18.33
CA HIS A 77 -10.67 -13.52 -17.48
C HIS A 77 -11.29 -14.03 -16.18
N ASN A 78 -12.61 -14.25 -16.15
CA ASN A 78 -13.36 -14.82 -15.03
C ASN A 78 -13.42 -13.94 -13.77
N HIS A 79 -13.29 -12.63 -13.93
CA HIS A 79 -13.48 -11.64 -12.86
C HIS A 79 -14.72 -10.80 -13.16
N ASN A 80 -15.84 -11.07 -12.47
CA ASN A 80 -17.05 -10.27 -12.61
C ASN A 80 -16.89 -8.93 -11.88
N ILE A 81 -16.71 -7.83 -12.60
CA ILE A 81 -16.56 -6.49 -12.02
C ILE A 81 -17.48 -5.54 -12.74
N HIS A 82 -18.19 -4.71 -11.97
CA HIS A 82 -18.98 -3.65 -12.54
C HIS A 82 -18.09 -2.54 -13.13
N ARG A 83 -18.41 -2.08 -14.35
CA ARG A 83 -17.66 -1.06 -15.11
C ARG A 83 -17.32 0.20 -14.30
N ASN A 84 -18.23 0.63 -13.43
CA ASN A 84 -18.04 1.84 -12.63
C ASN A 84 -17.01 1.67 -11.50
N ASN A 85 -16.62 0.44 -11.16
CA ASN A 85 -15.69 0.16 -10.07
C ASN A 85 -14.23 0.24 -10.52
N ILE A 86 -13.91 0.07 -11.81
CA ILE A 86 -12.52 0.12 -12.30
C ILE A 86 -11.82 1.43 -11.91
N ASN A 87 -12.47 2.58 -12.15
CA ASN A 87 -11.89 3.86 -11.78
C ASN A 87 -11.71 4.02 -10.27
N ARG A 88 -12.61 3.43 -9.46
CA ARG A 88 -12.51 3.43 -7.99
C ARG A 88 -11.32 2.60 -7.53
N ILE A 89 -11.14 1.41 -8.08
CA ILE A 89 -10.01 0.52 -7.77
C ILE A 89 -8.68 1.19 -8.17
N LEU A 90 -8.62 1.81 -9.34
CA LEU A 90 -7.44 2.56 -9.77
C LEU A 90 -7.15 3.77 -8.87
N ALA A 91 -8.18 4.41 -8.31
CA ALA A 91 -8.03 5.48 -7.34
C ALA A 91 -7.54 4.97 -5.97
N GLU A 92 -8.02 3.80 -5.53
CA GLU A 92 -7.56 3.11 -4.31
C GLU A 92 -6.05 2.79 -4.38
N LEU A 93 -5.60 2.35 -5.55
CA LEU A 93 -4.17 2.13 -5.83
C LEU A 93 -3.35 3.43 -5.93
N GLY A 94 -4.00 4.59 -5.83
CA GLY A 94 -3.39 5.91 -5.95
C GLY A 94 -2.89 6.21 -7.36
N LEU A 95 -3.41 5.52 -8.38
CA LEU A 95 -3.08 5.75 -9.80
C LEU A 95 -3.98 6.85 -10.40
N LEU A 96 -5.19 7.00 -9.89
CA LEU A 96 -6.15 8.04 -10.25
C LEU A 96 -6.48 8.95 -9.05
N SER A 97 -6.91 10.16 -9.37
CA SER A 97 -7.54 11.08 -8.42
C SER A 97 -8.91 11.51 -8.97
N LYS A 98 -9.90 11.58 -8.09
CA LYS A 98 -11.25 12.07 -8.42
C LYS A 98 -11.25 13.59 -8.42
N GLN A 99 -11.70 14.20 -9.52
CA GLN A 99 -12.00 15.63 -9.61
C GLN A 99 -13.51 15.87 -9.74
N GLU A 100 -13.93 17.14 -9.74
CA GLU A 100 -15.33 17.56 -9.74
C GLU A 100 -16.19 16.85 -10.80
N LYS A 101 -15.66 16.69 -12.02
CA LYS A 101 -16.42 16.13 -13.16
C LYS A 101 -15.76 14.94 -13.84
N GLY A 102 -14.60 14.49 -13.38
CA GLY A 102 -13.81 13.47 -14.08
C GLY A 102 -12.69 12.85 -13.26
N TRP A 103 -11.80 12.15 -13.97
CA TRP A 103 -10.67 11.44 -13.39
C TRP A 103 -9.38 11.93 -14.00
N ILE A 104 -8.37 12.14 -13.16
CA ILE A 104 -7.04 12.59 -13.56
C ILE A 104 -6.01 11.60 -13.04
N ALA A 105 -4.92 11.40 -13.78
CA ALA A 105 -3.87 10.50 -13.37
C ALA A 105 -3.00 11.18 -12.32
N THR A 106 -2.62 10.42 -11.31
CA THR A 106 -1.64 10.90 -10.35
C THR A 106 -0.24 10.81 -10.96
N ARG A 107 0.76 11.38 -10.28
CA ARG A 107 2.17 11.18 -10.64
C ARG A 107 2.55 9.70 -10.76
N ARG A 108 1.95 8.82 -9.94
CA ARG A 108 2.14 7.36 -10.01
C ARG A 108 1.47 6.77 -11.24
N GLY A 109 0.25 7.21 -11.56
CA GLY A 109 -0.45 6.81 -12.78
C GLY A 109 0.33 7.16 -14.04
N LEU A 110 0.83 8.40 -14.14
CA LEU A 110 1.66 8.84 -15.27
C LEU A 110 2.97 8.03 -15.39
N ALA A 111 3.61 7.71 -14.26
CA ALA A 111 4.80 6.84 -14.25
C ALA A 111 4.50 5.40 -14.70
N PHE A 112 3.27 4.95 -14.53
CA PHE A 112 2.77 3.66 -15.01
C PHE A 112 2.36 3.70 -16.50
N GLY A 113 2.46 4.86 -17.17
CA GLY A 113 2.12 5.02 -18.58
C GLY A 113 0.68 5.46 -18.83
N ALA A 114 -0.02 5.98 -17.82
CA ALA A 114 -1.34 6.59 -18.01
C ALA A 114 -1.27 7.79 -18.97
N VAL A 115 -2.27 7.91 -19.83
CA VAL A 115 -2.44 9.07 -20.72
C VAL A 115 -3.75 9.76 -20.41
N GLU A 116 -3.67 10.99 -19.95
CA GLU A 116 -4.82 11.85 -19.71
C GLU A 116 -5.33 12.45 -21.02
N LYS A 117 -6.64 12.45 -21.19
CA LYS A 117 -7.31 13.09 -22.32
C LYS A 117 -8.55 13.82 -21.83
N THR A 118 -8.98 14.81 -22.61
CA THR A 118 -10.19 15.58 -22.31
C THR A 118 -11.20 15.34 -23.41
N HIS A 119 -12.46 15.17 -23.03
CA HIS A 119 -13.54 15.02 -24.01
C HIS A 119 -13.84 16.38 -24.66
N SER A 120 -13.72 16.48 -25.99
CA SER A 120 -13.79 17.76 -26.70
C SER A 120 -15.12 18.51 -26.56
N GLN A 121 -16.23 17.79 -26.35
CA GLN A 121 -17.56 18.40 -26.24
C GLN A 121 -17.96 18.77 -24.80
N THR A 122 -17.47 18.03 -23.80
CA THR A 122 -17.91 18.19 -22.40
C THR A 122 -16.82 18.78 -21.51
N GLY A 123 -15.58 18.83 -21.98
CA GLY A 123 -14.42 19.29 -21.20
C GLY A 123 -14.05 18.35 -20.04
N ILE A 124 -14.64 17.16 -19.96
CA ILE A 124 -14.42 16.23 -18.85
C ILE A 124 -13.11 15.47 -19.05
N PRO A 125 -12.19 15.47 -18.06
CA PRO A 125 -10.97 14.68 -18.13
C PRO A 125 -11.23 13.20 -17.88
N TYR A 126 -10.55 12.36 -18.66
CA TYR A 126 -10.54 10.91 -18.53
C TYR A 126 -9.14 10.36 -18.79
N VAL A 127 -8.88 9.14 -18.32
CA VAL A 127 -7.56 8.51 -18.39
C VAL A 127 -7.62 7.23 -19.20
N LEU A 128 -6.60 7.05 -20.04
CA LEU A 128 -6.35 5.84 -20.80
C LEU A 128 -5.13 5.12 -20.26
N TRP A 129 -5.15 3.80 -20.36
CA TRP A 129 -4.11 2.92 -19.82
C TRP A 129 -3.53 2.02 -20.89
N PRO A 130 -2.24 1.68 -20.82
CA PRO A 130 -1.65 0.63 -21.65
C PRO A 130 -2.22 -0.74 -21.27
N GLU A 131 -2.14 -1.70 -22.18
CA GLU A 131 -2.59 -3.07 -21.95
C GLU A 131 -1.81 -3.79 -20.83
N SER A 132 -0.58 -3.36 -20.57
CA SER A 132 0.28 -3.86 -19.48
C SER A 132 -0.34 -3.72 -18.07
N ILE A 133 -1.39 -2.91 -17.91
CA ILE A 133 -2.12 -2.84 -16.63
C ILE A 133 -2.80 -4.15 -16.26
N LEU A 134 -3.19 -4.96 -17.27
CA LEU A 134 -3.88 -6.23 -17.06
C LEU A 134 -2.94 -7.31 -16.51
N ASP A 135 -1.64 -7.18 -16.75
CA ASP A 135 -0.62 -8.12 -16.27
C ASP A 135 -0.17 -7.83 -14.83
N ASN A 136 -0.59 -6.69 -14.26
CA ASN A 136 -0.15 -6.27 -12.94
C ASN A 136 -0.89 -7.03 -11.82
N SER A 137 -0.16 -7.87 -11.08
CA SER A 137 -0.69 -8.66 -9.96
C SER A 137 -1.34 -7.82 -8.86
N VAL A 138 -0.81 -6.62 -8.58
CA VAL A 138 -1.36 -5.71 -7.56
C VAL A 138 -2.75 -5.23 -7.98
N PHE A 139 -2.92 -4.91 -9.26
CA PHE A 139 -4.21 -4.47 -9.80
C PHE A 139 -5.23 -5.61 -9.78
N LEU A 140 -4.84 -6.82 -10.22
CA LEU A 140 -5.70 -8.01 -10.17
C LEU A 140 -6.08 -8.41 -8.73
N THR A 141 -5.17 -8.27 -7.78
CA THR A 141 -5.46 -8.53 -6.36
C THR A 141 -6.46 -7.51 -5.81
N ALA A 142 -6.28 -6.22 -6.11
CA ALA A 142 -7.19 -5.17 -5.67
C ALA A 142 -8.61 -5.37 -6.23
N ILE A 143 -8.71 -5.86 -7.47
CA ILE A 143 -9.97 -6.29 -8.08
C ILE A 143 -10.65 -7.40 -7.28
N GLN A 144 -9.89 -8.43 -6.90
CA GLN A 144 -10.43 -9.55 -6.13
C GLN A 144 -10.91 -9.10 -4.76
N SER A 145 -10.15 -8.24 -4.07
CA SER A 145 -10.56 -7.63 -2.80
C SER A 145 -11.84 -6.81 -2.95
N PHE A 146 -11.93 -5.99 -4.00
CA PHE A 146 -13.11 -5.16 -4.25
C PHE A 146 -14.38 -5.99 -4.50
N ASN A 147 -14.24 -7.16 -5.10
CA ASN A 147 -15.35 -8.11 -5.27
C ASN A 147 -15.62 -8.92 -3.99
N GLY A 148 -14.57 -9.23 -3.22
CA GLY A 148 -14.58 -10.02 -1.99
C GLY A 148 -15.10 -9.28 -0.75
N ASP A 149 -15.25 -7.95 -0.79
CA ASP A 149 -15.89 -7.17 0.28
C ASP A 149 -17.44 -7.30 0.29
N ASN A 150 -18.01 -8.18 -0.54
CA ASN A 150 -19.37 -8.73 -0.37
C ASN A 150 -19.37 -10.19 0.10
N LEU A 151 -18.20 -10.76 0.42
CA LEU A 151 -18.14 -11.90 1.31
C LEU A 151 -18.00 -11.32 2.69
N GLU A 152 -19.15 -11.14 3.32
CA GLU A 152 -19.24 -11.35 4.75
C GLU A 152 -18.27 -12.49 5.11
N VAL A 153 -17.56 -12.32 6.21
CA VAL A 153 -17.08 -13.46 6.98
C VAL A 153 -18.34 -14.22 7.40
N SER A 154 -18.91 -14.96 6.45
CA SER A 154 -19.90 -15.98 6.65
C SER A 154 -19.06 -17.14 7.16
N SER A 155 -18.77 -17.08 8.46
CA SER A 155 -18.89 -18.28 9.27
C SER A 155 -20.10 -19.03 8.73
N SER A 156 -19.82 -20.17 8.11
CA SER A 156 -20.77 -21.08 7.49
C SER A 156 -22.12 -21.10 8.22
N GLU A 157 -23.05 -20.26 7.79
CA GLU A 157 -24.44 -20.29 8.22
C GLU A 157 -25.27 -20.51 6.97
N THR A 158 -25.36 -21.79 6.63
CA THR A 158 -26.46 -22.35 5.85
C THR A 158 -27.77 -21.71 6.34
N ASN A 159 -28.32 -20.84 5.50
CA ASN A 159 -29.67 -20.31 5.60
C ASN A 159 -30.64 -21.49 5.40
N GLN A 160 -30.85 -22.24 6.47
CA GLN A 160 -32.01 -23.08 6.66
C GLN A 160 -32.82 -22.37 7.74
N GLU A 161 -34.09 -22.11 7.48
CA GLU A 161 -35.06 -21.62 8.46
C GLU A 161 -35.15 -22.60 9.63
N ARG A 162 -34.24 -22.48 10.58
CA ARG A 162 -34.28 -23.25 11.80
C ARG A 162 -35.35 -22.62 12.69
N GLY A 163 -36.32 -23.42 13.11
CA GLY A 163 -37.42 -23.00 13.99
C GLY A 163 -36.89 -22.25 15.20
N PHE A 164 -37.72 -21.35 15.77
CA PHE A 164 -37.34 -20.46 16.89
C PHE A 164 -36.56 -21.18 18.01
N ARG A 165 -36.85 -22.46 18.27
CA ARG A 165 -36.15 -23.30 19.26
C ARG A 165 -34.72 -23.69 18.89
N GLU A 166 -34.39 -23.88 17.62
CA GLU A 166 -33.02 -24.26 17.18
C GLU A 166 -32.04 -23.09 17.28
N LYS A 167 -32.51 -21.85 17.04
CA LYS A 167 -31.68 -20.62 17.16
C LYS A 167 -31.07 -20.49 18.54
N PHE A 168 -31.75 -21.02 19.57
CA PHE A 168 -31.27 -20.91 20.93
C PHE A 168 -30.33 -22.05 21.40
N ARG A 169 -30.27 -23.16 20.65
CA ARG A 169 -29.58 -24.39 21.09
C ARG A 169 -28.05 -24.31 20.98
N ASN A 170 -27.52 -23.68 19.93
CA ASN A 170 -26.07 -23.72 19.64
C ASN A 170 -25.24 -22.69 20.43
N ASP A 171 -25.87 -21.60 20.84
CA ASP A 171 -25.19 -20.43 21.43
C ASP A 171 -25.17 -20.50 22.98
N ALA A 172 -25.98 -21.36 23.60
CA ALA A 172 -25.95 -21.56 25.04
C ALA A 172 -24.93 -22.65 25.38
N LYS A 173 -23.68 -22.26 25.65
CA LYS A 173 -22.57 -23.21 25.91
C LYS A 173 -22.53 -23.73 27.36
N LEU A 174 -23.29 -23.13 28.27
CA LEU A 174 -23.22 -23.39 29.71
C LEU A 174 -24.53 -24.00 30.20
N ARG A 175 -24.42 -25.15 30.90
CA ARG A 175 -25.53 -25.86 31.53
C ARG A 175 -25.38 -25.80 33.04
N THR A 176 -26.42 -25.35 33.75
CA THR A 176 -26.46 -25.35 35.22
C THR A 176 -26.82 -26.73 35.77
N THR A 177 -26.60 -26.94 37.07
CA THR A 177 -26.82 -28.24 37.75
C THR A 177 -28.28 -28.71 37.73
N ASP A 178 -29.22 -27.79 37.55
CA ASP A 178 -30.66 -28.03 37.39
C ASP A 178 -31.06 -28.38 35.94
N GLY A 179 -30.10 -28.35 35.00
CA GLY A 179 -30.28 -28.79 33.62
C GLY A 179 -30.66 -27.69 32.64
N HIS A 180 -30.86 -26.45 33.09
CA HIS A 180 -31.14 -25.29 32.23
C HIS A 180 -29.87 -24.78 31.52
N TRP A 181 -30.07 -24.14 30.37
CA TRP A 181 -29.02 -23.55 29.55
C TRP A 181 -29.00 -22.04 29.72
N VAL A 182 -27.85 -21.46 30.07
CA VAL A 182 -27.68 -20.01 30.33
C VAL A 182 -26.76 -19.39 29.28
N ARG A 183 -27.04 -18.14 28.91
CA ARG A 183 -26.22 -17.33 28.00
C ARG A 183 -25.64 -16.13 28.73
N SER A 184 -24.37 -15.79 28.46
CA SER A 184 -23.80 -14.50 28.87
C SER A 184 -24.35 -13.38 28.01
N ARG A 185 -24.52 -12.21 28.62
CA ARG A 185 -25.06 -11.00 27.97
C ARG A 185 -23.99 -10.25 27.19
#